data_AF-A0A7K6CT94-F1
#
_entry.id   AF-A0A7K6CT94-F1
#
_cell.length_a   1.000
_cell.length_b   1.000
_cell.length_c   1.000
_cell.angle_alpha   90.00
_cell.angle_beta   90.00
_cell.angle_gamma   90.00
#
_symmetry.space_group_name_H-M   'P 1'
#
loop_
_entity.id
_entity.type
_entity.pdbx_description
1 polymer ?
#
loop_
_entity_poly.entity_id
_entity_poly.type
_entity_poly.pdbx_seq_one_letter_code
_entity_poly.pdbx_strand_id
1 'polypeptide(L)'
;LASEAIIVHYMDDVLVCACEQDYLDWALSKVVGALESHGFEIQSTKVQRTEPWEYLRMKIRAQTIIPQEIKILDNPKTLRDLYS
;
A
#
# COMPACT_ATOMS: atom_id res chain seq x y z
N LEU A 1 -21.00 -17.48 -3.48
CA LEU A 1 -19.79 -16.94 -4.15
C LEU A 1 -18.64 -17.18 -3.17
N ALA A 2 -17.51 -17.73 -3.61
CA ALA A 2 -16.37 -17.88 -2.72
C ALA A 2 -15.82 -16.48 -2.38
N SER A 3 -15.45 -16.23 -1.12
CA SER A 3 -14.81 -14.99 -0.74
C SER A 3 -13.41 -14.95 -1.38
N GLU A 4 -13.11 -13.88 -2.11
CA GLU A 4 -11.82 -13.68 -2.79
C GLU A 4 -11.10 -12.47 -2.21
N ALA A 5 -9.77 -12.58 -2.17
CA ALA A 5 -8.90 -11.50 -1.73
C ALA A 5 -7.99 -11.09 -2.90
N ILE A 6 -7.80 -9.79 -3.06
CA ILE A 6 -6.87 -9.20 -4.03
C ILE A 6 -5.60 -8.84 -3.27
N ILE A 7 -4.46 -9.36 -3.76
CA ILE A 7 -3.14 -9.05 -3.22
C ILE A 7 -2.36 -8.33 -4.31
N VAL A 8 -2.02 -7.07 -4.07
CA VAL A 8 -1.21 -6.26 -4.98
C VAL A 8 0.15 -6.04 -4.32
N HIS A 9 1.22 -6.41 -5.01
CA HIS A 9 2.58 -6.23 -4.52
C HIS A 9 3.34 -5.27 -5.43
N TYR A 10 4.09 -4.35 -4.83
CA TYR A 10 5.02 -3.47 -5.54
C TYR A 10 6.23 -3.16 -4.66
N MET A 11 7.43 -3.58 -5.09
CA MET A 11 8.66 -3.52 -4.29
C MET A 11 8.44 -4.12 -2.89
N ASP A 12 8.58 -3.33 -1.83
CA ASP A 12 8.35 -3.70 -0.43
C ASP A 12 6.92 -3.41 0.08
N ASP A 13 6.07 -2.78 -0.73
CA ASP A 13 4.68 -2.49 -0.37
C ASP A 13 3.72 -3.60 -0.83
N VAL A 14 2.89 -4.09 0.09
CA VAL A 14 1.84 -5.08 -0.17
C VAL A 14 0.48 -4.52 0.27
N LEU A 15 -0.47 -4.50 -0.67
CA LEU A 15 -1.87 -4.14 -0.42
C LEU A 15 -2.74 -5.39 -0.47
N VAL A 16 -3.52 -5.62 0.59
CA VAL A 16 -4.47 -6.73 0.71
C VAL A 16 -5.88 -6.16 0.76
N CYS A 17 -6.78 -6.65 -0.10
CA CYS A 17 -8.17 -6.21 -0.17
C CYS A 17 -9.11 -7.42 -0.21
N ALA A 18 -10.27 -7.30 0.45
CA ALA A 18 -11.36 -8.24 0.34
C ALA A 18 -12.70 -7.51 0.56
N CYS A 19 -13.81 -8.10 0.10
CA CYS A 19 -15.14 -7.51 0.28
C CYS A 19 -15.65 -7.55 1.72
N GLU A 20 -15.28 -8.59 2.48
CA GLU A 20 -15.76 -8.83 3.84
C GLU A 20 -14.61 -8.63 4.85
N GLN A 21 -14.87 -7.92 5.94
CA GLN A 21 -13.86 -7.59 6.94
C GLN A 21 -13.24 -8.84 7.58
N ASP A 22 -14.05 -9.82 7.98
CA ASP A 22 -13.55 -11.07 8.58
C ASP A 22 -12.62 -11.84 7.62
N TYR A 23 -12.96 -11.83 6.33
CA TYR A 23 -12.14 -12.47 5.31
C TYR A 23 -10.87 -11.66 5.01
N LEU A 24 -10.94 -10.32 5.05
CA LEU A 24 -9.77 -9.45 4.95
C LEU A 24 -8.78 -9.72 6.09
N ASP A 25 -9.27 -9.80 7.33
CA ASP A 25 -8.43 -10.07 8.50
C ASP A 25 -7.77 -11.46 8.43
N TRP A 26 -8.53 -12.46 7.97
CA TRP A 26 -7.98 -13.78 7.70
C TRP A 26 -6.90 -13.75 6.61
N ALA A 27 -7.16 -13.12 5.47
CA ALA A 27 -6.23 -13.03 4.35
C ALA A 27 -4.95 -12.27 4.74
N LEU A 28 -5.10 -11.16 5.48
CA LEU A 28 -3.98 -10.39 6.00
C LEU A 28 -3.10 -11.25 6.93
N SER A 29 -3.70 -12.03 7.84
CA SER A 29 -2.96 -12.95 8.69
C SER A 29 -2.18 -14.00 7.89
N LYS A 30 -2.74 -14.51 6.79
CA LYS A 30 -2.04 -15.45 5.90
C LYS A 30 -0.86 -14.80 5.18
N VAL A 31 -1.04 -13.59 4.67
CA VAL A 31 0.05 -12.83 4.01
C VAL A 31 1.18 -12.54 5.00
N VAL A 32 0.85 -12.05 6.19
CA VAL A 32 1.84 -11.77 7.25
C VAL A 32 2.63 -13.04 7.61
N GLY A 33 1.95 -14.15 7.92
CA GLY A 33 2.63 -15.40 8.28
C GLY A 33 3.46 -15.98 7.13
N ALA A 34 3.03 -15.81 5.88
CA ALA A 34 3.81 -16.21 4.72
C ALA A 34 5.10 -15.38 4.60
N LEU A 35 5.02 -14.07 4.75
CA LEU A 35 6.18 -13.18 4.69
C LEU A 35 7.17 -13.47 5.82
N GLU A 36 6.71 -13.58 7.06
CA GLU A 36 7.55 -13.88 8.21
C GLU A 36 8.25 -15.25 8.08
N SER A 37 7.55 -16.28 7.59
CA SER A 37 8.14 -17.61 7.39
C SER A 37 9.24 -17.65 6.33
N HIS A 38 9.25 -16.69 5.41
CA HIS A 38 10.30 -16.51 4.39
C HIS A 38 11.38 -15.50 4.82
N GLY A 39 11.39 -15.08 6.09
CA GLY A 39 12.43 -14.21 6.65
C GLY A 39 12.25 -12.72 6.36
N PHE A 40 11.08 -12.28 5.88
CA PHE A 40 10.79 -10.85 5.75
C PHE A 40 10.45 -10.25 7.12
N GLU A 41 11.01 -9.07 7.38
CA GLU A 41 10.67 -8.27 8.55
C GLU A 41 9.56 -7.29 8.21
N ILE A 42 8.42 -7.40 8.89
CA ILE A 42 7.31 -6.46 8.76
C ILE A 42 7.44 -5.41 9.85
N GLN A 43 7.71 -4.17 9.45
CA GLN A 43 7.73 -3.05 10.39
C GLN A 43 6.29 -2.75 10.84
N SER A 44 6.00 -2.95 12.12
CA SER A 44 4.67 -2.70 12.70
C SER A 44 4.17 -1.27 12.44
N THR A 45 5.08 -0.30 12.36
CA THR A 45 4.80 1.10 12.03
C THR A 45 4.35 1.32 10.58
N LYS A 46 4.65 0.39 9.66
CA LYS A 46 4.23 0.43 8.25
C LYS A 46 2.91 -0.30 8.00
N VAL A 47 2.39 -1.05 8.97
CA VAL A 47 1.11 -1.77 8.83
C VAL A 47 -0.06 -0.81 9.02
N GLN A 48 -0.85 -0.63 7.96
CA GLN A 48 -2.00 0.29 7.97
C GLN A 48 -3.31 -0.52 7.97
N ARG A 49 -4.10 -0.41 9.04
CA ARG A 49 -5.36 -1.17 9.22
C ARG A 49 -6.63 -0.32 9.09
N THR A 50 -6.52 1.00 9.18
CA THR A 50 -7.64 1.94 9.15
C THR A 50 -7.42 2.99 8.08
N GLU A 51 -8.51 3.48 7.48
CA GLU A 51 -8.43 4.56 6.49
C GLU A 51 -7.98 5.91 7.11
N PRO A 52 -7.38 6.81 6.33
CA PRO A 52 -6.94 6.63 4.95
C PRO A 52 -5.65 5.79 4.86
N TRP A 53 -5.60 4.86 3.90
CA TRP A 53 -4.40 4.06 3.62
C TRP A 53 -3.50 4.77 2.61
N GLU A 54 -2.20 4.77 2.85
CA GLU A 54 -1.20 5.25 1.90
C GLU A 54 -0.57 4.07 1.15
N TYR A 55 -0.66 4.09 -0.18
CA TYR A 55 -0.05 3.08 -1.05
C TYR A 55 0.50 3.75 -2.30
N LEU A 56 1.79 3.57 -2.60
CA LEU A 56 2.47 4.20 -3.75
C LEU A 56 2.28 5.73 -3.81
N ARG A 57 2.32 6.40 -2.65
CA ARG A 57 2.02 7.83 -2.51
C ARG A 57 0.61 8.20 -2.98
N MET A 58 -0.34 7.27 -2.97
CA MET A 58 -1.76 7.56 -3.16
C MET A 58 -2.49 7.42 -1.83
N LYS A 59 -3.50 8.25 -1.60
CA LYS A 59 -4.39 8.11 -0.45
C LYS A 59 -5.63 7.34 -0.88
N ILE A 60 -5.83 6.18 -0.28
CA ILE A 60 -6.96 5.29 -0.51
C ILE A 60 -7.96 5.48 0.63
N ARG A 61 -9.22 5.69 0.26
CA ARG A 61 -10.39 5.64 1.14
C ARG A 61 -11.30 4.52 0.69
N ALA A 62 -12.30 4.16 1.50
CA ALA A 62 -13.24 3.08 1.18
C ALA A 62 -13.87 3.16 -0.23
N GLN A 63 -13.97 4.35 -0.81
CA GLN A 63 -14.64 4.58 -2.10
C GLN A 63 -13.83 5.40 -3.11
N THR A 64 -12.62 5.86 -2.78
CA THR A 64 -11.90 6.81 -3.64
C THR A 64 -10.38 6.67 -3.51
N ILE A 65 -9.70 6.66 -4.65
CA ILE A 65 -8.24 6.81 -4.73
C ILE A 65 -7.96 8.26 -5.12
N ILE A 66 -7.17 8.95 -4.31
CA ILE A 66 -6.75 10.32 -4.58
C ILE A 66 -5.27 10.28 -4.98
N PRO A 67 -4.94 10.58 -6.25
CA PRO A 67 -3.56 10.81 -6.66
C PRO A 67 -2.98 11.97 -5.83
N GLN A 68 -1.78 11.80 -5.27
CA GLN A 68 -1.07 12.94 -4.70
C GLN A 68 -0.58 13.86 -5.81
N GLU A 69 -0.44 15.15 -5.50
CA GLU A 69 0.10 16.14 -6.43
C GLU A 69 1.55 15.79 -6.77
N ILE A 70 1.80 15.37 -8.00
CA ILE A 70 3.15 15.14 -8.51
C ILE A 70 3.60 16.43 -9.20
N LYS A 71 4.53 17.14 -8.56
CA LYS A 71 5.22 18.27 -9.19
C LYS A 71 6.29 17.72 -10.11
N ILE A 72 5.99 17.65 -11.39
CA ILE A 72 7.00 17.34 -12.42
C ILE A 72 7.62 18.66 -12.83
N LEU A 73 8.92 18.82 -12.55
CA LEU A 73 9.67 19.97 -13.01
C LEU A 73 10.18 19.66 -14.43
N ASP A 74 9.52 20.24 -15.43
CA ASP A 74 9.68 19.91 -16.84
C ASP A 74 10.89 20.57 -17.51
N ASN A 75 11.47 21.59 -16.88
CA ASN A 75 12.68 22.26 -17.35
C ASN A 75 13.54 22.80 -16.18
N PRO A 76 14.23 21.91 -15.44
CA PRO A 76 15.12 22.33 -14.37
C PRO A 76 16.28 23.13 -14.97
N LYS A 77 16.45 24.38 -14.52
CA LYS A 77 17.53 25.26 -14.98
C LYS A 77 18.76 25.16 -14.11
N THR A 78 18.58 24.70 -12.87
CA THR A 78 19.65 24.56 -11.89
C THR A 78 19.58 23.19 -11.24
N LEU A 79 20.72 22.72 -10.71
CA LEU A 79 20.75 21.50 -9.91
C LEU A 79 19.80 21.59 -8.71
N ARG A 80 19.61 22.77 -8.12
CA ARG A 80 18.68 22.98 -7.01
C ARG A 80 17.23 22.69 -7.42
N ASP A 81 16.85 22.96 -8.67
CA ASP A 81 15.50 22.74 -9.18
C ASP A 81 15.15 21.24 -9.29
N LEU A 82 16.14 20.34 -9.29
CA LEU A 82 15.94 18.89 -9.30
C LEU A 82 15.73 18.30 -7.90
N TYR A 83 16.11 19.02 -6.85
CA TYR A 83 16.07 18.54 -5.46
C TYR A 83 14.91 19.14 -4.64
N SER A 84 14.05 19.96 -5.26
CA SER A 84 12.91 20.66 -4.64
C SER A 84 11.57 20.01 -4.96
#